data_AF-A0A166IEY4-F1
#
_entry.id   AF-A0A166IEY4-F1
#
_cell.length_a   1.000
_cell.length_b   1.000
_cell.length_c   1.000
_cell.angle_alpha   90.00
_cell.angle_beta   90.00
_cell.angle_gamma   90.00
#
_symmetry.space_group_name_H-M   'P 1'
#
loop_
_entity.id
_entity.type
_entity.pdbx_description
1 polymer ?
#
loop_
_entity_poly.entity_id
_entity_poly.type
_entity_poly.pdbx_seq_one_letter_code
_entity_poly.pdbx_strand_id
1 'polypeptide(L)'
;MRSATSQSTPAQKIQWVNCSTHVPEPLVQENITIPTALPANLHCGLLTVPMSYSAPISSSNNITLGFAMRRPDSPQGLLNFNPGGPNGEVASYAWAFALNTSAEMLFSGLEDFDFLAMDTRGTYQSNALNCSFDNMTFPSYIPSTQEEFTSYQGLMSTYAQSCIDGSSPAGILEFVGSAETVQDWDSVRAALGYEKMSHWGLSYGTYSGALYASKYPQHVENFVIDAILPRSISNVDLATYQISAVNRLLLRSDAYCMNDTSCPFHAQGKGAIPVAFAAVLAQAAAGNTSNITVTPSDVRAMVSSAYLALNPNFPGLNTVLYSALNGDWTGLQWTDAYGPAYMQGVFPALTTLCADQHLDNNTWEGYQALTKAAFSVDTANIQYSQDLSILGLCGGWPYHGDSNVPIVQDVPLLLVTSDFDLNTPTESATLEFKLAGNSTLVVRHGDDHGTVSVPGAAKDIAFEYIRTGVFPNATNETFVTVYEPGSVRANISSPYEVPVGPAAGDIY
;
A
#
# COMPACT_ATOMS: atom_id res chain seq x y z
N MET A 1 -39.35 14.02 -13.23
CA MET A 1 -39.28 13.09 -14.38
C MET A 1 -38.62 13.80 -15.56
N ARG A 2 -37.32 13.58 -15.76
CA ARG A 2 -36.69 13.69 -17.09
C ARG A 2 -36.07 12.33 -17.34
N SER A 3 -36.73 11.56 -18.20
CA SER A 3 -36.27 10.27 -18.68
C SER A 3 -35.05 10.50 -19.55
N ALA A 4 -33.86 10.29 -18.99
CA ALA A 4 -32.66 10.10 -19.80
C ALA A 4 -32.79 8.70 -20.43
N THR A 5 -33.14 8.67 -21.70
CA THR A 5 -33.03 7.47 -22.54
C THR A 5 -31.57 7.00 -22.49
N SER A 6 -31.31 5.85 -21.87
CA SER A 6 -30.01 5.20 -21.93
C SER A 6 -29.76 4.76 -23.37
N GLN A 7 -29.07 5.58 -24.15
CA GLN A 7 -28.40 5.07 -25.34
C GLN A 7 -27.33 4.11 -24.82
N SER A 8 -27.51 2.82 -25.10
CA SER A 8 -26.51 1.80 -24.79
C SER A 8 -25.24 2.15 -25.55
N THR A 9 -24.22 2.62 -24.83
CA THR A 9 -22.87 2.72 -25.36
C THR A 9 -22.49 1.33 -25.90
N PRO A 10 -21.95 1.19 -27.12
CA PRO A 10 -21.46 -0.09 -27.60
C PRO A 10 -20.52 -0.70 -26.55
N ALA A 11 -20.68 -1.97 -26.24
CA ALA A 11 -19.81 -2.65 -25.28
C ALA A 11 -18.35 -2.45 -25.69
N GLN A 12 -17.54 -1.93 -24.77
CA GLN A 12 -16.12 -1.71 -24.98
C GLN A 12 -15.47 -3.07 -25.27
N LYS A 13 -14.65 -3.14 -26.32
CA LYS A 13 -13.99 -4.38 -26.73
C LYS A 13 -12.53 -4.34 -26.32
N ILE A 14 -12.06 -5.40 -25.71
CA ILE A 14 -10.64 -5.60 -25.41
C ILE A 14 -9.88 -5.77 -26.72
N GLN A 15 -8.81 -4.98 -26.87
CA GLN A 15 -7.79 -5.21 -27.87
C GLN A 15 -6.70 -6.08 -27.26
N TRP A 16 -6.71 -7.38 -27.57
CA TRP A 16 -5.63 -8.28 -27.20
C TRP A 16 -4.37 -7.94 -28.00
N VAL A 17 -3.24 -7.79 -27.31
CA VAL A 17 -1.96 -7.39 -27.88
C VAL A 17 -0.89 -8.45 -27.62
N ASN A 18 0.20 -8.40 -28.39
CA ASN A 18 1.34 -9.25 -28.12
C ASN A 18 2.05 -8.79 -26.84
N CYS A 19 2.11 -9.66 -25.83
CA CYS A 19 2.81 -9.39 -24.59
C CYS A 19 4.28 -9.06 -24.79
N SER A 20 4.96 -9.64 -25.79
CA SER A 20 6.39 -9.38 -26.00
C SER A 20 6.72 -7.93 -26.37
N THR A 21 5.72 -7.10 -26.71
CA THR A 21 5.90 -5.67 -27.00
C THR A 21 5.40 -4.77 -25.85
N HIS A 22 4.97 -5.37 -24.73
CA HIS A 22 4.43 -4.70 -23.55
C HIS A 22 5.01 -5.34 -22.28
N VAL A 23 6.33 -5.53 -22.26
CA VAL A 23 7.04 -6.13 -21.11
C VAL A 23 7.09 -5.10 -19.98
N PRO A 24 6.64 -5.45 -18.77
CA PRO A 24 6.71 -4.57 -17.61
C PRO A 24 8.14 -4.15 -17.24
N GLU A 25 8.31 -2.88 -16.84
CA GLU A 25 9.59 -2.28 -16.47
C GLU A 25 10.28 -2.99 -15.28
N PRO A 26 9.60 -3.38 -14.18
CA PRO A 26 10.22 -4.10 -13.08
C PRO A 26 10.92 -5.39 -13.52
N LEU A 27 10.34 -6.14 -14.46
CA LEU A 27 10.95 -7.37 -14.95
C LEU A 27 12.26 -7.12 -15.72
N VAL A 28 12.33 -5.97 -16.41
CA VAL A 28 13.55 -5.53 -17.10
C VAL A 28 14.63 -5.11 -16.10
N GLN A 29 14.24 -4.39 -15.05
CA GLN A 29 15.16 -3.88 -14.01
C GLN A 29 15.70 -4.99 -13.11
N GLU A 30 14.89 -6.01 -12.80
CA GLU A 30 15.29 -7.17 -11.99
C GLU A 30 16.18 -8.18 -12.73
N ASN A 31 16.59 -7.88 -13.97
CA ASN A 31 17.35 -8.80 -14.83
C ASN A 31 16.66 -10.18 -15.00
N ILE A 32 15.34 -10.22 -14.93
CA ILE A 32 14.59 -11.45 -15.19
C ILE A 32 14.77 -11.80 -16.67
N THR A 33 15.25 -13.01 -16.94
CA THR A 33 15.43 -13.48 -18.31
C THR A 33 14.06 -13.79 -18.92
N ILE A 34 13.55 -12.88 -19.74
CA ILE A 34 12.30 -13.09 -20.48
C ILE A 34 12.54 -14.14 -21.57
N PRO A 35 11.82 -15.28 -21.55
CA PRO A 35 12.00 -16.32 -22.55
C PRO A 35 11.55 -15.83 -23.93
N THR A 36 12.21 -16.30 -24.99
CA THR A 36 11.86 -15.94 -26.37
C THR A 36 10.45 -16.39 -26.75
N ALA A 37 9.99 -17.51 -26.19
CA ALA A 37 8.61 -17.97 -26.28
C ALA A 37 7.93 -17.71 -24.93
N LEU A 38 6.96 -16.79 -24.91
CA LEU A 38 6.18 -16.51 -23.71
C LEU A 38 5.18 -17.65 -23.43
N PRO A 39 4.83 -17.88 -22.15
CA PRO A 39 3.80 -18.85 -21.78
C PRO A 39 2.47 -18.60 -22.51
N ALA A 40 1.82 -19.65 -22.99
CA ALA A 40 0.57 -19.54 -23.75
C ALA A 40 -0.61 -19.02 -22.92
N ASN A 41 -0.51 -19.13 -21.59
CA ASN A 41 -1.47 -18.63 -20.61
C ASN A 41 -1.22 -17.16 -20.22
N LEU A 42 -0.20 -16.48 -20.77
CA LEU A 42 0.02 -15.05 -20.56
C LEU A 42 -0.69 -14.24 -21.65
N HIS A 43 -1.61 -13.36 -21.23
CA HIS A 43 -2.37 -12.51 -22.13
C HIS A 43 -2.25 -11.04 -21.75
N CYS A 44 -2.07 -10.17 -22.73
CA CYS A 44 -1.98 -8.73 -22.51
C CYS A 44 -3.08 -8.05 -23.32
N GLY A 45 -3.76 -7.09 -22.71
CA GLY A 45 -4.92 -6.43 -23.28
C GLY A 45 -4.91 -4.93 -23.07
N LEU A 46 -5.55 -4.24 -24.01
CA LEU A 46 -5.85 -2.82 -23.91
C LEU A 46 -7.37 -2.62 -23.92
N LEU A 47 -7.88 -1.68 -23.15
CA LEU A 47 -9.29 -1.31 -23.15
C LEU A 47 -9.46 0.22 -23.15
N THR A 48 -10.21 0.75 -24.11
CA THR A 48 -10.55 2.18 -24.12
C THR A 48 -11.76 2.45 -23.23
N VAL A 49 -11.59 3.36 -22.28
CA VAL A 49 -12.59 3.84 -21.33
C VAL A 49 -12.72 5.36 -21.38
N PRO A 50 -13.82 5.96 -20.89
CA PRO A 50 -13.88 7.41 -20.78
C PRO A 50 -12.94 7.89 -19.66
N MET A 51 -12.32 9.07 -19.85
CA MET A 51 -11.55 9.72 -18.79
C MET A 51 -12.47 10.08 -17.62
N SER A 52 -13.57 10.80 -17.90
CA SER A 52 -14.70 10.99 -17.01
C SER A 52 -15.87 10.11 -17.42
N TYR A 53 -16.31 9.23 -16.52
CA TYR A 53 -17.46 8.34 -16.74
C TYR A 53 -18.81 9.09 -16.76
N SER A 54 -18.83 10.39 -16.46
CA SER A 54 -20.00 11.26 -16.61
C SER A 54 -20.34 11.61 -18.07
N ALA A 55 -19.41 11.36 -18.99
CA ALA A 55 -19.51 11.66 -20.41
C ALA A 55 -19.13 10.45 -21.27
N PRO A 56 -19.68 10.34 -22.50
CA PRO A 56 -19.31 9.25 -23.41
C PRO A 56 -17.85 9.35 -23.87
N ILE A 57 -17.30 8.22 -24.33
CA ILE A 57 -15.98 8.15 -24.95
C ILE A 57 -15.94 9.09 -26.16
N SER A 58 -14.91 9.95 -26.22
CA SER A 58 -14.65 10.86 -27.34
C SER A 58 -13.15 11.07 -27.50
N SER A 59 -12.70 11.77 -28.55
CA SER A 59 -11.28 12.08 -28.75
C SER A 59 -10.65 12.90 -27.61
N SER A 60 -11.44 13.62 -26.82
CA SER A 60 -11.00 14.43 -25.67
C SER A 60 -11.39 13.83 -24.32
N ASN A 61 -12.08 12.69 -24.31
CA ASN A 61 -12.55 12.00 -23.10
C ASN A 61 -12.35 10.49 -23.26
N ASN A 62 -11.11 10.08 -23.54
CA ASN A 62 -10.75 8.68 -23.59
C ASN A 62 -9.42 8.43 -22.87
N ILE A 63 -9.33 7.24 -22.27
CA ILE A 63 -8.16 6.66 -21.63
C ILE A 63 -8.05 5.24 -22.17
N THR A 64 -6.83 4.81 -22.46
CA THR A 64 -6.49 3.43 -22.74
C THR A 64 -5.95 2.83 -21.46
N LEU A 65 -6.59 1.76 -21.00
CA LEU A 65 -6.13 0.94 -19.88
C LEU A 65 -5.28 -0.20 -20.43
N GLY A 66 -4.16 -0.48 -19.78
CA GLY A 66 -3.33 -1.66 -20.00
C GLY A 66 -3.46 -2.65 -18.86
N PHE A 67 -3.49 -3.94 -19.20
CA PHE A 67 -3.50 -5.01 -18.23
C PHE A 67 -2.83 -6.27 -18.77
N ALA A 68 -2.41 -7.12 -17.85
CA ALA A 68 -1.97 -8.47 -18.14
C ALA A 68 -2.83 -9.47 -17.37
N MET A 69 -2.91 -10.69 -17.90
CA MET A 69 -3.62 -11.80 -17.30
C MET A 69 -2.84 -13.09 -17.41
N ARG A 70 -2.94 -13.92 -16.37
CA ARG A 70 -2.59 -15.34 -16.43
C ARG A 70 -3.88 -16.16 -16.50
N ARG A 71 -4.09 -16.89 -17.60
CA ARG A 71 -5.38 -17.51 -17.95
C ARG A 71 -5.25 -19.03 -18.15
N PRO A 72 -5.97 -19.86 -17.39
CA PRO A 72 -6.04 -21.29 -17.64
C PRO A 72 -7.03 -21.59 -18.77
N ASP A 73 -7.00 -22.82 -19.32
CA ASP A 73 -7.94 -23.25 -20.36
C ASP A 73 -9.40 -23.28 -19.88
N SER A 74 -9.62 -23.44 -18.57
CA SER A 74 -10.94 -23.52 -17.95
C SER A 74 -10.93 -22.79 -16.60
N PRO A 75 -11.16 -21.47 -16.59
CA PRO A 75 -11.10 -20.68 -15.37
C PRO A 75 -12.31 -20.93 -14.46
N GLN A 76 -12.08 -20.98 -13.15
CA GLN A 76 -13.11 -21.02 -12.10
C GLN A 76 -13.82 -19.67 -11.94
N GLY A 77 -13.14 -18.58 -12.29
CA GLY A 77 -13.66 -17.22 -12.16
C GLY A 77 -12.58 -16.19 -12.48
N LEU A 78 -12.95 -14.91 -12.37
CA LEU A 78 -12.05 -13.77 -12.49
C LEU A 78 -11.51 -13.38 -11.12
N LEU A 79 -10.18 -13.33 -10.98
CA LEU A 79 -9.51 -12.82 -9.79
C LEU A 79 -8.74 -11.54 -10.14
N ASN A 80 -9.22 -10.40 -9.70
CA ASN A 80 -8.51 -9.13 -9.83
C ASN A 80 -7.54 -8.95 -8.66
N PHE A 81 -6.25 -8.76 -8.96
CA PHE A 81 -5.24 -8.45 -7.97
C PHE A 81 -4.84 -6.97 -8.04
N ASN A 82 -4.76 -6.32 -6.89
CA ASN A 82 -4.12 -5.03 -6.75
C ASN A 82 -3.14 -5.04 -5.56
N PRO A 83 -1.83 -4.84 -5.78
CA PRO A 83 -0.81 -4.88 -4.74
C PRO A 83 -0.80 -3.65 -3.82
N GLY A 84 -1.58 -2.61 -4.15
CA GLY A 84 -1.46 -1.30 -3.54
C GLY A 84 -0.32 -0.47 -4.12
N GLY A 85 0.43 0.22 -3.26
CA GLY A 85 1.35 1.29 -3.65
C GLY A 85 0.81 2.67 -3.24
N PRO A 86 -0.17 3.26 -3.94
CA PRO A 86 -0.71 2.94 -5.27
C PRO A 86 0.32 3.09 -6.41
N ASN A 87 -0.11 2.79 -7.64
CA ASN A 87 0.58 3.17 -8.88
C ASN A 87 1.92 2.48 -9.16
N GLY A 88 2.16 1.30 -8.57
CA GLY A 88 3.17 0.36 -9.10
C GLY A 88 2.68 -0.33 -10.38
N GLU A 89 3.59 -0.95 -11.15
CA GLU A 89 3.21 -1.63 -12.40
C GLU A 89 2.49 -2.94 -12.09
N VAL A 90 1.17 -2.89 -11.97
CA VAL A 90 0.34 -4.01 -11.53
C VAL A 90 0.42 -5.16 -12.55
N ALA A 91 0.48 -4.86 -13.85
CA ALA A 91 0.61 -5.87 -14.90
C ALA A 91 1.82 -6.80 -14.71
N SER A 92 2.89 -6.34 -14.05
CA SER A 92 4.07 -7.16 -13.74
C SER A 92 3.75 -8.40 -12.89
N TYR A 93 2.71 -8.37 -12.06
CA TYR A 93 2.33 -9.51 -11.22
C TYR A 93 1.70 -10.65 -12.02
N ALA A 94 0.87 -10.36 -13.03
CA ALA A 94 0.35 -11.40 -13.92
C ALA A 94 1.46 -12.01 -14.80
N TRP A 95 2.44 -11.20 -15.20
CA TRP A 95 3.65 -11.69 -15.88
C TRP A 95 4.48 -12.60 -14.99
N ALA A 96 4.79 -12.16 -13.77
CA ALA A 96 5.56 -12.95 -12.81
C ALA A 96 4.87 -14.29 -12.51
N PHE A 97 3.54 -14.27 -12.36
CA PHE A 97 2.74 -15.49 -12.20
C PHE A 97 2.85 -16.40 -13.43
N ALA A 98 2.66 -15.87 -14.65
CA ALA A 98 2.74 -16.71 -15.84
C ALA A 98 4.16 -17.26 -16.11
N LEU A 99 5.21 -16.49 -15.79
CA LEU A 99 6.62 -16.85 -15.99
C LEU A 99 7.18 -17.76 -14.89
N ASN A 100 6.42 -17.99 -13.84
CA ASN A 100 6.82 -18.76 -12.68
C ASN A 100 8.08 -18.19 -11.97
N THR A 101 8.14 -16.87 -11.77
CA THR A 101 9.26 -16.16 -11.11
C THR A 101 9.03 -15.97 -9.61
N SER A 102 9.98 -15.46 -8.84
CA SER A 102 9.83 -15.32 -7.37
C SER A 102 8.60 -14.53 -6.91
N ALA A 103 8.10 -13.57 -7.70
CA ALA A 103 6.87 -12.83 -7.38
C ALA A 103 5.58 -13.68 -7.57
N GLU A 104 5.65 -14.78 -8.32
CA GLU A 104 4.59 -15.81 -8.43
C GLU A 104 4.22 -16.41 -7.07
N MET A 105 5.18 -16.54 -6.14
CA MET A 105 4.99 -17.27 -4.88
C MET A 105 3.87 -16.68 -4.02
N LEU A 106 3.45 -15.44 -4.29
CA LEU A 106 2.30 -14.84 -3.61
C LEU A 106 1.00 -15.59 -3.90
N PHE A 107 0.78 -16.10 -5.12
CA PHE A 107 -0.51 -16.65 -5.58
C PHE A 107 -0.48 -18.10 -6.09
N SER A 108 0.63 -18.83 -5.93
CA SER A 108 0.66 -20.26 -6.24
C SER A 108 -0.41 -21.03 -5.46
N GLY A 109 -1.27 -21.74 -6.19
CA GLY A 109 -2.51 -22.33 -5.73
C GLY A 109 -3.77 -21.74 -6.41
N LEU A 110 -3.70 -20.56 -7.02
CA LEU A 110 -4.84 -19.93 -7.72
C LEU A 110 -4.67 -19.98 -9.25
N GLU A 111 -3.93 -20.98 -9.76
CA GLU A 111 -3.68 -21.23 -11.18
C GLU A 111 -4.94 -21.69 -11.95
N ASP A 112 -6.08 -21.81 -11.30
CA ASP A 112 -7.36 -22.13 -11.92
C ASP A 112 -8.25 -20.90 -12.09
N PHE A 113 -7.79 -19.69 -11.74
CA PHE A 113 -8.48 -18.43 -12.01
C PHE A 113 -7.92 -17.71 -13.23
N ASP A 114 -8.78 -16.96 -13.93
CA ASP A 114 -8.34 -15.86 -14.77
C ASP A 114 -7.79 -14.76 -13.83
N PHE A 115 -6.47 -14.74 -13.65
CA PHE A 115 -5.80 -13.76 -12.80
C PHE A 115 -5.59 -12.47 -13.57
N LEU A 116 -6.24 -11.38 -13.17
CA LEU A 116 -6.18 -10.06 -13.78
C LEU A 116 -5.30 -9.12 -12.96
N ALA A 117 -4.36 -8.45 -13.63
CA ALA A 117 -3.53 -7.41 -13.05
C ALA A 117 -3.53 -6.19 -13.99
N MET A 118 -4.23 -5.13 -13.58
CA MET A 118 -4.47 -3.93 -14.40
C MET A 118 -3.71 -2.74 -13.84
N ASP A 119 -2.93 -2.07 -14.69
CA ASP A 119 -2.24 -0.84 -14.32
C ASP A 119 -3.26 0.26 -14.04
N THR A 120 -3.05 1.01 -12.97
CA THR A 120 -3.90 2.16 -12.63
C THR A 120 -3.82 3.20 -13.75
N ARG A 121 -4.95 3.80 -14.11
CA ARG A 121 -4.97 4.95 -15.03
C ARG A 121 -3.97 6.04 -14.61
N GLY A 122 -3.28 6.64 -15.57
CA GLY A 122 -2.19 7.58 -15.29
C GLY A 122 -0.84 6.90 -15.05
N THR A 123 -0.73 5.58 -15.17
CA THR A 123 0.51 4.82 -14.93
C THR A 123 0.80 3.84 -16.06
N TYR A 124 2.08 3.54 -16.28
CA TYR A 124 2.57 2.50 -17.20
C TYR A 124 1.78 2.39 -18.52
N GLN A 125 1.17 1.22 -18.79
CA GLN A 125 0.43 0.96 -20.02
C GLN A 125 -0.97 1.59 -20.02
N SER A 126 -1.40 2.15 -18.89
CA SER A 126 -2.70 2.80 -18.69
C SER A 126 -2.60 4.33 -18.79
N ASN A 127 -2.23 4.86 -19.96
CA ASN A 127 -2.07 6.31 -20.20
C ASN A 127 -1.17 6.98 -19.13
N ALA A 128 0.09 6.56 -19.03
CA ALA A 128 1.05 7.14 -18.10
C ALA A 128 1.07 8.69 -18.15
N LEU A 129 1.03 9.30 -16.97
CA LEU A 129 1.22 10.75 -16.82
C LEU A 129 2.66 11.11 -17.18
N ASN A 130 2.83 12.25 -17.83
CA ASN A 130 4.12 12.82 -18.15
C ASN A 130 4.39 13.99 -17.20
N CYS A 131 4.96 13.65 -16.04
CA CYS A 131 5.31 14.58 -14.97
C CYS A 131 6.83 14.70 -14.88
N SER A 132 7.34 15.84 -14.40
CA SER A 132 8.76 16.03 -14.09
C SER A 132 8.97 16.15 -12.58
N PHE A 133 9.96 15.43 -12.08
CA PHE A 133 10.42 15.48 -10.70
C PHE A 133 11.88 15.99 -10.60
N ASP A 134 12.43 16.54 -11.70
CA ASP A 134 13.83 16.93 -11.76
C ASP A 134 14.13 18.00 -10.70
N ASN A 135 15.12 17.72 -9.84
CA ASN A 135 15.59 18.56 -8.72
C ASN A 135 14.70 18.57 -7.46
N MET A 136 13.73 17.67 -7.33
CA MET A 136 12.97 17.50 -6.08
C MET A 136 13.73 16.60 -5.09
N THR A 137 13.54 16.79 -3.78
CA THR A 137 14.00 15.85 -2.74
C THR A 137 12.88 15.62 -1.74
N PHE A 138 12.62 14.35 -1.38
CA PHE A 138 11.57 13.99 -0.45
C PHE A 138 12.16 14.19 0.94
N PRO A 139 11.62 15.09 1.77
CA PRO A 139 12.30 15.43 3.01
C PRO A 139 12.14 14.32 4.06
N SER A 140 13.18 14.12 4.88
CA SER A 140 13.18 13.15 5.99
C SER A 140 12.40 13.63 7.22
N TYR A 141 11.89 14.86 7.21
CA TYR A 141 11.18 15.48 8.33
C TYR A 141 9.74 15.76 7.95
N ILE A 142 8.82 15.75 8.90
CA ILE A 142 7.50 16.37 8.72
C ILE A 142 7.58 17.88 9.04
N PRO A 143 6.78 18.75 8.40
CA PRO A 143 6.77 20.18 8.69
C PRO A 143 6.57 20.51 10.18
N SER A 144 7.49 21.29 10.72
CA SER A 144 7.50 21.80 12.10
C SER A 144 7.34 23.32 12.17
N THR A 145 7.43 24.00 11.02
CA THR A 145 7.14 25.43 10.85
C THR A 145 6.21 25.71 9.66
N GLN A 146 5.63 26.92 9.62
CA GLN A 146 4.83 27.41 8.49
C GLN A 146 5.65 27.40 7.19
N GLU A 147 6.92 27.78 7.25
CA GLU A 147 7.80 27.82 6.08
C GLU A 147 8.02 26.43 5.50
N GLU A 148 8.29 25.44 6.36
CA GLU A 148 8.44 24.04 5.94
C GLU A 148 7.14 23.49 5.33
N PHE A 149 5.99 23.79 5.94
CA PHE A 149 4.69 23.37 5.44
C PHE A 149 4.39 23.99 4.06
N THR A 150 4.69 25.28 3.89
CA THR A 150 4.53 25.97 2.61
C THR A 150 5.48 25.39 1.55
N SER A 151 6.70 25.01 1.93
CA SER A 151 7.65 24.35 1.02
C SER A 151 7.17 22.97 0.57
N TYR A 152 6.57 22.20 1.48
CA TYR A 152 5.95 20.91 1.18
C TYR A 152 4.84 21.04 0.13
N GLN A 153 3.91 21.97 0.36
CA GLN A 153 2.83 22.24 -0.59
C GLN A 153 3.38 22.75 -1.93
N GLY A 154 4.38 23.64 -1.92
CA GLY A 154 5.01 24.16 -3.12
C GLY A 154 5.69 23.08 -3.98
N LEU A 155 6.31 22.08 -3.35
CA LEU A 155 6.86 20.91 -4.03
C LEU A 155 5.77 20.19 -4.83
N MET A 156 4.64 19.91 -4.17
CA MET A 156 3.54 19.15 -4.76
C MET A 156 2.76 19.93 -5.81
N SER A 157 2.57 21.24 -5.61
CA SER A 157 1.99 22.11 -6.65
C SER A 157 2.86 22.18 -7.90
N THR A 158 4.19 22.21 -7.75
CA THR A 158 5.12 22.20 -8.88
C THR A 158 5.05 20.88 -9.63
N TYR A 159 5.00 19.76 -8.92
CA TYR A 159 4.85 18.44 -9.50
C TYR A 159 3.52 18.31 -10.26
N ALA A 160 2.40 18.70 -9.63
CA ALA A 160 1.08 18.69 -10.25
C ALA A 160 1.03 19.55 -11.52
N GLN A 161 1.64 20.74 -11.51
CA GLN A 161 1.71 21.60 -12.68
C GLN A 161 2.49 20.94 -13.83
N SER A 162 3.60 20.26 -13.53
CA SER A 162 4.34 19.52 -14.55
C SER A 162 3.49 18.43 -15.20
N CYS A 163 2.68 17.72 -14.41
CA CYS A 163 1.75 16.71 -14.91
C CYS A 163 0.67 17.34 -15.79
N ILE A 164 0.10 18.48 -15.38
CA ILE A 164 -0.92 19.21 -16.14
C ILE A 164 -0.38 19.61 -17.52
N ASP A 165 0.85 20.11 -17.56
CA ASP A 165 1.47 20.61 -18.79
C ASP A 165 1.95 19.48 -19.71
N GLY A 166 2.39 18.36 -19.14
CA GLY A 166 3.00 17.26 -19.88
C GLY A 166 2.02 16.16 -20.31
N SER A 167 0.90 15.97 -19.61
CA SER A 167 0.05 14.78 -19.75
C SER A 167 -1.10 14.94 -20.75
N SER A 168 -1.55 13.80 -21.28
CA SER A 168 -2.63 13.71 -22.28
C SER A 168 -3.57 12.53 -21.97
N PRO A 169 -4.89 12.67 -22.16
CA PRO A 169 -5.60 13.88 -22.62
C PRO A 169 -5.57 15.00 -21.57
N ALA A 170 -5.78 16.25 -22.02
CA ALA A 170 -5.84 17.40 -21.12
C ALA A 170 -6.93 17.21 -20.07
N GLY A 171 -6.61 17.48 -18.81
CA GLY A 171 -7.51 17.28 -17.66
C GLY A 171 -7.46 15.90 -17.02
N ILE A 172 -6.64 14.96 -17.52
CA ILE A 172 -6.50 13.61 -16.94
C ILE A 172 -6.21 13.62 -15.44
N LEU A 173 -5.48 14.62 -14.94
CA LEU A 173 -5.07 14.70 -13.54
C LEU A 173 -6.24 14.82 -12.55
N GLU A 174 -7.41 15.29 -12.98
CA GLU A 174 -8.62 15.32 -12.16
C GLU A 174 -9.22 13.92 -11.95
N PHE A 175 -8.83 12.95 -12.78
CA PHE A 175 -9.49 11.64 -12.91
C PHE A 175 -8.55 10.47 -12.65
N VAL A 176 -7.51 10.62 -11.81
CA VAL A 176 -6.54 9.56 -11.45
C VAL A 176 -6.76 8.95 -10.05
N GLY A 177 -7.86 9.31 -9.38
CA GLY A 177 -8.24 8.76 -8.07
C GLY A 177 -8.81 7.34 -8.16
N SER A 178 -9.06 6.73 -7.00
CA SER A 178 -9.64 5.38 -6.96
C SER A 178 -11.09 5.36 -7.45
N ALA A 179 -11.84 6.46 -7.33
CA ALA A 179 -13.23 6.56 -7.77
C ALA A 179 -13.41 6.24 -9.26
N GLU A 180 -12.42 6.62 -10.07
CA GLU A 180 -12.27 6.29 -11.46
C GLU A 180 -11.70 4.88 -11.66
N THR A 181 -10.64 4.52 -10.94
CA THR A 181 -9.96 3.22 -11.06
C THR A 181 -10.90 2.04 -10.84
N VAL A 182 -11.84 2.11 -9.89
CA VAL A 182 -12.81 1.02 -9.66
C VAL A 182 -13.83 0.89 -10.80
N GLN A 183 -14.09 1.96 -11.55
CA GLN A 183 -14.95 1.90 -12.74
C GLN A 183 -14.22 1.22 -13.89
N ASP A 184 -12.91 1.45 -13.99
CA ASP A 184 -12.05 0.79 -14.95
C ASP A 184 -12.00 -0.72 -14.72
N TRP A 185 -11.88 -1.16 -13.46
CA TRP A 185 -12.01 -2.57 -13.10
C TRP A 185 -13.36 -3.14 -13.55
N ASP A 186 -14.47 -2.42 -13.34
CA ASP A 186 -15.80 -2.89 -13.76
C ASP A 186 -15.94 -2.96 -15.28
N SER A 187 -15.37 -1.99 -16.01
CA SER A 187 -15.32 -1.97 -17.47
C SER A 187 -14.52 -3.17 -18.02
N VAL A 188 -13.36 -3.51 -17.42
CA VAL A 188 -12.57 -4.68 -17.81
C VAL A 188 -13.31 -5.98 -17.48
N ARG A 189 -13.88 -6.13 -16.29
CA ARG A 189 -14.72 -7.29 -15.91
C ARG A 189 -15.84 -7.51 -16.93
N ALA A 190 -16.60 -6.45 -17.24
CA ALA A 190 -17.71 -6.53 -18.19
C ALA A 190 -17.23 -6.88 -19.61
N ALA A 191 -16.11 -6.31 -20.06
CA ALA A 191 -15.54 -6.60 -21.38
C ALA A 191 -14.95 -8.02 -21.49
N LEU A 192 -14.50 -8.61 -20.38
CA LEU A 192 -14.11 -10.02 -20.28
C LEU A 192 -15.32 -10.98 -20.24
N GLY A 193 -16.53 -10.45 -19.99
CA GLY A 193 -17.78 -11.23 -19.98
C GLY A 193 -18.11 -11.89 -18.64
N TYR A 194 -17.43 -11.52 -17.56
CA TYR A 194 -17.71 -12.04 -16.22
C TYR A 194 -18.85 -11.26 -15.55
N GLU A 195 -19.84 -11.94 -14.95
CA GLU A 195 -20.90 -11.27 -14.19
C GLU A 195 -20.41 -10.70 -12.86
N LYS A 196 -19.50 -11.43 -12.20
CA LYS A 196 -18.89 -11.08 -10.93
C LYS A 196 -17.38 -11.24 -10.99
N MET A 197 -16.71 -10.69 -9.99
CA MET A 197 -15.26 -10.74 -9.86
C MET A 197 -14.91 -11.09 -8.41
N SER A 198 -13.90 -11.92 -8.22
CA SER A 198 -13.18 -12.05 -6.95
C SER A 198 -12.02 -11.05 -6.93
N HIS A 199 -11.63 -10.60 -5.74
CA HIS A 199 -10.58 -9.59 -5.60
C HIS A 199 -9.63 -9.96 -4.46
N TRP A 200 -8.35 -9.75 -4.72
CA TRP A 200 -7.34 -9.67 -3.68
C TRP A 200 -6.72 -8.28 -3.71
N GLY A 201 -7.04 -7.48 -2.70
CA GLY A 201 -6.46 -6.18 -2.47
C GLY A 201 -5.41 -6.27 -1.36
N LEU A 202 -4.21 -5.79 -1.64
CA LEU A 202 -3.16 -5.61 -0.64
C LEU A 202 -2.94 -4.12 -0.41
N SER A 203 -2.75 -3.69 0.84
CA SER A 203 -2.36 -2.30 1.14
C SER A 203 -3.35 -1.29 0.57
N TYR A 204 -2.93 -0.28 -0.17
CA TYR A 204 -3.84 0.64 -0.87
C TYR A 204 -4.87 -0.07 -1.79
N GLY A 205 -4.58 -1.27 -2.28
CA GLY A 205 -5.54 -2.10 -3.01
C GLY A 205 -6.78 -2.45 -2.18
N THR A 206 -6.70 -2.46 -0.85
CA THR A 206 -7.84 -2.61 0.06
C THR A 206 -8.80 -1.43 -0.02
N TYR A 207 -8.26 -0.20 -0.09
CA TYR A 207 -9.05 1.02 -0.20
C TYR A 207 -9.89 0.98 -1.50
N SER A 208 -9.24 0.68 -2.62
CA SER A 208 -9.91 0.55 -3.92
C SER A 208 -10.86 -0.67 -3.96
N GLY A 209 -10.49 -1.79 -3.33
CA GLY A 209 -11.34 -2.99 -3.22
C GLY A 209 -12.64 -2.73 -2.46
N ALA A 210 -12.55 -2.09 -1.28
CA ALA A 210 -13.71 -1.69 -0.49
C ALA A 210 -14.60 -0.67 -1.23
N LEU A 211 -13.99 0.26 -1.98
CA LEU A 211 -14.71 1.19 -2.84
C LEU A 211 -15.44 0.48 -3.99
N TYR A 212 -14.80 -0.49 -4.65
CA TYR A 212 -15.44 -1.31 -5.68
C TYR A 212 -16.64 -2.07 -5.12
N ALA A 213 -16.46 -2.75 -3.97
CA ALA A 213 -17.54 -3.48 -3.31
C ALA A 213 -18.71 -2.56 -2.93
N SER A 214 -18.41 -1.31 -2.57
CA SER A 214 -19.42 -0.31 -2.25
C SER A 214 -20.18 0.21 -3.46
N LYS A 215 -19.49 0.37 -4.61
CA LYS A 215 -20.05 0.93 -5.84
C LYS A 215 -20.76 -0.10 -6.71
N TYR A 216 -20.28 -1.35 -6.70
CA TYR A 216 -20.74 -2.46 -7.52
C TYR A 216 -21.03 -3.72 -6.69
N PRO A 217 -21.87 -3.63 -5.62
CA PRO A 217 -22.10 -4.76 -4.72
C PRO A 217 -22.63 -6.02 -5.43
N GLN A 218 -23.36 -5.85 -6.54
CA GLN A 218 -23.89 -6.95 -7.34
C GLN A 218 -22.83 -7.68 -8.19
N HIS A 219 -21.65 -7.08 -8.40
CA HIS A 219 -20.53 -7.67 -9.15
C HIS A 219 -19.46 -8.29 -8.23
N VAL A 220 -19.69 -8.32 -6.92
CA VAL A 220 -18.77 -8.92 -5.94
C VAL A 220 -19.02 -10.43 -5.79
N GLU A 221 -17.93 -11.18 -5.82
CA GLU A 221 -17.87 -12.60 -5.47
C GLU A 221 -17.09 -12.81 -4.16
N ASN A 222 -15.79 -13.13 -4.22
CA ASN A 222 -14.96 -13.37 -3.02
C ASN A 222 -13.88 -12.29 -2.92
N PHE A 223 -14.01 -11.37 -1.95
CA PHE A 223 -13.07 -10.25 -1.73
C PHE A 223 -12.21 -10.47 -0.48
N VAL A 224 -10.90 -10.55 -0.70
CA VAL A 224 -9.86 -10.52 0.35
C VAL A 224 -9.27 -9.13 0.41
N ILE A 225 -9.27 -8.56 1.61
CA ILE A 225 -8.82 -7.22 1.94
C ILE A 225 -7.67 -7.38 2.95
N ASP A 226 -6.44 -7.50 2.45
CA ASP A 226 -5.23 -7.85 3.22
C ASP A 226 -4.37 -6.61 3.46
N ALA A 227 -3.97 -6.35 4.71
CA ALA A 227 -3.23 -5.16 5.13
C ALA A 227 -4.04 -3.87 4.85
N ILE A 228 -4.95 -3.55 5.77
CA ILE A 228 -6.14 -2.75 5.49
C ILE A 228 -5.90 -1.25 5.65
N LEU A 229 -6.09 -0.49 4.57
CA LEU A 229 -6.35 0.95 4.58
C LEU A 229 -7.88 1.21 4.51
N PRO A 230 -8.53 1.64 5.61
CA PRO A 230 -9.98 1.81 5.66
C PRO A 230 -10.39 3.09 4.96
N ARG A 231 -11.60 3.05 4.38
CA ARG A 231 -12.23 4.27 3.89
C ARG A 231 -12.77 5.10 5.05
N SER A 232 -12.73 6.41 4.89
CA SER A 232 -13.20 7.38 5.91
C SER A 232 -12.44 7.32 7.24
N ILE A 233 -11.22 6.78 7.26
CA ILE A 233 -10.31 6.96 8.39
C ILE A 233 -9.97 8.44 8.54
N SER A 234 -9.99 8.95 9.77
CA SER A 234 -9.63 10.35 10.02
C SER A 234 -8.12 10.53 9.84
N ASN A 235 -7.70 11.73 9.41
CA ASN A 235 -6.27 12.06 9.30
C ASN A 235 -5.53 11.88 10.63
N VAL A 236 -6.20 12.12 11.77
CA VAL A 236 -5.63 11.92 13.12
C VAL A 236 -5.42 10.43 13.38
N ASP A 237 -6.42 9.59 13.11
CA ASP A 237 -6.33 8.14 13.36
C ASP A 237 -5.28 7.50 12.45
N LEU A 238 -5.26 7.87 11.17
CA LEU A 238 -4.27 7.40 10.20
C LEU A 238 -2.84 7.58 10.75
N ALA A 239 -2.50 8.81 11.15
CA ALA A 239 -1.19 9.12 11.72
C ALA A 239 -0.94 8.47 13.09
N THR A 240 -1.94 8.46 13.98
CA THR A 240 -1.85 7.90 15.34
C THR A 240 -1.57 6.40 15.29
N TYR A 241 -2.24 5.69 14.38
CA TYR A 241 -2.08 4.25 14.21
C TYR A 241 -0.68 3.91 13.70
N GLN A 242 -0.16 4.67 12.72
CA GLN A 242 1.20 4.45 12.21
C GLN A 242 2.27 4.69 13.28
N ILE A 243 2.13 5.76 14.07
CA ILE A 243 3.02 6.04 15.21
C ILE A 243 2.96 4.91 16.24
N SER A 244 1.76 4.40 16.55
CA SER A 244 1.58 3.28 17.47
C SER A 244 2.25 2.01 16.96
N ALA A 245 2.18 1.74 15.66
CA ALA A 245 2.85 0.61 15.04
C ALA A 245 4.38 0.72 15.11
N VAL A 246 4.99 1.89 14.84
CA VAL A 246 6.44 2.08 15.04
C VAL A 246 6.85 1.83 16.49
N ASN A 247 6.06 2.34 17.45
CA ASN A 247 6.31 2.09 18.87
C ASN A 247 6.33 0.60 19.20
N ARG A 248 5.38 -0.18 18.64
CA ARG A 248 5.36 -1.65 18.82
C ARG A 248 6.52 -2.33 18.12
N LEU A 249 6.86 -1.91 16.90
CA LEU A 249 7.93 -2.53 16.12
C LEU A 249 9.32 -2.32 16.72
N LEU A 250 9.58 -1.21 17.42
CA LEU A 250 10.80 -1.08 18.23
C LEU A 250 10.86 -2.13 19.35
N LEU A 251 9.74 -2.44 19.98
CA LEU A 251 9.65 -3.51 20.98
C LEU A 251 9.72 -4.91 20.35
N ARG A 252 9.25 -5.08 19.10
CA ARG A 252 9.43 -6.32 18.33
C ARG A 252 10.88 -6.56 17.97
N SER A 253 11.61 -5.53 17.52
CA SER A 253 13.06 -5.62 17.30
C SER A 253 13.82 -6.00 18.56
N ASP A 254 13.37 -5.50 19.72
CA ASP A 254 13.89 -5.87 21.04
C ASP A 254 13.60 -7.34 21.40
N ALA A 255 12.35 -7.80 21.21
CA ALA A 255 11.97 -9.18 21.42
C ALA A 255 12.74 -10.14 20.51
N TYR A 256 12.94 -9.78 19.24
CA TYR A 256 13.78 -10.50 18.29
C TYR A 256 15.23 -10.58 18.79
N CYS A 257 15.82 -9.45 19.17
CA CYS A 257 17.19 -9.38 19.68
C CYS A 257 17.41 -10.26 20.94
N MET A 258 16.42 -10.34 21.82
CA MET A 258 16.48 -11.21 22.99
C MET A 258 16.56 -12.70 22.64
N ASN A 259 16.04 -13.10 21.48
CA ASN A 259 16.04 -14.49 21.02
C ASN A 259 17.18 -14.79 20.03
N ASP A 260 17.86 -13.76 19.51
CA ASP A 260 18.98 -13.88 18.57
C ASP A 260 20.33 -13.58 19.24
N THR A 261 21.13 -14.62 19.45
CA THR A 261 22.47 -14.51 20.05
C THR A 261 23.47 -13.71 19.21
N SER A 262 23.18 -13.47 17.92
CA SER A 262 24.01 -12.63 17.05
C SER A 262 23.70 -11.14 17.20
N CYS A 263 22.57 -10.78 17.81
CA CYS A 263 22.20 -9.39 18.02
C CYS A 263 23.24 -8.69 18.93
N PRO A 264 23.75 -7.50 18.53
CA PRO A 264 24.74 -6.78 19.32
C PRO A 264 24.22 -6.28 20.69
N PHE A 265 22.90 -6.26 20.86
CA PHE A 265 22.22 -5.87 22.10
C PHE A 265 21.69 -7.06 22.92
N HIS A 266 22.02 -8.30 22.53
CA HIS A 266 21.48 -9.51 23.17
C HIS A 266 21.78 -9.58 24.68
N ALA A 267 23.01 -9.24 25.07
CA ALA A 267 23.46 -9.34 26.46
C ALA A 267 22.81 -8.31 27.40
N GLN A 268 22.27 -7.21 26.85
CA GLN A 268 21.59 -6.15 27.59
C GLN A 268 20.14 -6.55 27.95
N GLY A 269 19.57 -7.53 27.24
CA GLY A 269 18.23 -8.05 27.49
C GLY A 269 17.11 -7.08 27.14
N LYS A 270 15.94 -7.30 27.76
CA LYS A 270 14.71 -6.56 27.46
C LYS A 270 14.88 -5.04 27.63
N GLY A 271 14.50 -4.29 26.60
CA GLY A 271 14.51 -2.83 26.55
C GLY A 271 15.77 -2.21 25.96
N ALA A 272 16.71 -3.04 25.47
CA ALA A 272 17.97 -2.56 24.92
C ALA A 272 17.78 -1.77 23.61
N ILE A 273 16.86 -2.18 22.73
CA ILE A 273 16.66 -1.51 21.43
C ILE A 273 16.04 -0.11 21.58
N PRO A 274 14.96 0.10 22.36
CA PRO A 274 14.45 1.45 22.62
C PRO A 274 15.47 2.38 23.27
N VAL A 275 16.30 1.87 24.18
CA VAL A 275 17.38 2.64 24.81
C VAL A 275 18.46 3.03 23.79
N ALA A 276 18.85 2.10 22.91
CA ALA A 276 19.81 2.36 21.85
C ALA A 276 19.28 3.42 20.87
N PHE A 277 18.02 3.30 20.44
CA PHE A 277 17.37 4.28 19.57
C PHE A 277 17.35 5.69 20.20
N ALA A 278 16.96 5.81 21.47
CA ALA A 278 16.98 7.09 22.18
C ALA A 278 18.40 7.70 22.28
N ALA A 279 19.42 6.85 22.51
CA ALA A 279 20.81 7.29 22.57
C ALA A 279 21.33 7.76 21.20
N VAL A 280 20.97 7.07 20.11
CA VAL A 280 21.29 7.48 18.74
C VAL A 280 20.63 8.84 18.43
N LEU A 281 19.36 9.03 18.76
CA LEU A 281 18.69 10.33 18.59
C LEU A 281 19.41 11.46 19.34
N ALA A 282 19.85 11.21 20.58
CA ALA A 282 20.57 12.18 21.39
C ALA A 282 21.95 12.53 20.78
N GLN A 283 22.68 11.55 20.25
CA GLN A 283 23.95 11.80 19.57
C GLN A 283 23.77 12.58 18.25
N ALA A 284 22.75 12.24 17.45
CA ALA A 284 22.42 12.98 16.23
C ALA A 284 22.05 14.44 16.55
N ALA A 285 21.24 14.68 17.59
CA ALA A 285 20.87 16.03 18.03
C ALA A 285 22.07 16.85 18.52
N ALA A 286 23.11 16.19 19.06
CA ALA A 286 24.35 16.83 19.46
C ALA A 286 25.34 17.06 18.29
N GLY A 287 25.03 16.58 17.08
CA GLY A 287 25.94 16.63 15.93
C GLY A 287 27.12 15.65 16.02
N ASN A 288 27.02 14.62 16.86
CA ASN A 288 28.07 13.63 17.08
C ASN A 288 28.02 12.50 16.03
N THR A 289 28.11 12.86 14.75
CA THR A 289 27.84 11.96 13.61
C THR A 289 29.06 11.70 12.72
N SER A 290 30.26 11.69 13.31
CA SER A 290 31.51 11.26 12.63
C SER A 290 31.80 11.89 11.26
N ASN A 291 31.55 13.20 11.11
CA ASN A 291 31.73 13.98 9.88
C ASN A 291 30.75 13.68 8.73
N ILE A 292 29.71 12.87 8.94
CA ILE A 292 28.55 12.82 8.04
C ILE A 292 27.39 13.58 8.66
N THR A 293 26.56 14.21 7.83
CA THR A 293 25.40 14.97 8.32
C THR A 293 24.22 14.01 8.46
N VAL A 294 23.93 13.59 9.69
CA VAL A 294 22.73 12.82 10.04
C VAL A 294 21.99 13.57 11.14
N THR A 295 20.77 13.99 10.85
CA THR A 295 19.89 14.69 11.78
C THR A 295 19.00 13.69 12.55
N PRO A 296 18.40 14.09 13.68
CA PRO A 296 17.36 13.27 14.32
C PRO A 296 16.23 12.89 13.36
N SER A 297 15.84 13.77 12.43
CA SER A 297 14.82 13.48 11.42
C SER A 297 15.26 12.36 10.47
N ASP A 298 16.52 12.36 10.04
CA ASP A 298 17.06 11.27 9.21
C ASP A 298 17.02 9.93 9.95
N VAL A 299 17.41 9.90 11.24
CA VAL A 299 17.33 8.69 12.07
C VAL A 299 15.89 8.17 12.14
N ARG A 300 14.92 9.06 12.40
CA ARG A 300 13.50 8.69 12.53
C ARG A 300 12.91 8.16 11.23
N ALA A 301 13.20 8.84 10.12
CA ALA A 301 12.73 8.46 8.81
C ALA A 301 13.38 7.17 8.31
N MET A 302 14.69 7.00 8.53
CA MET A 302 15.38 5.76 8.19
C MET A 302 14.86 4.58 9.00
N VAL A 303 14.74 4.71 10.33
CA VAL A 303 14.19 3.64 11.18
C VAL A 303 12.77 3.29 10.73
N SER A 304 11.91 4.28 10.50
CA SER A 304 10.52 4.02 10.11
C SER A 304 10.40 3.44 8.69
N SER A 305 11.04 4.06 7.70
CA SER A 305 10.80 3.78 6.28
C SER A 305 11.79 2.78 5.67
N ALA A 306 13.03 2.71 6.16
CA ALA A 306 14.05 1.82 5.60
C ALA A 306 14.16 0.48 6.34
N TYR A 307 13.87 0.46 7.64
CA TYR A 307 14.06 -0.73 8.48
C TYR A 307 12.76 -1.33 9.00
N LEU A 308 11.70 -0.56 9.19
CA LEU A 308 10.45 -1.06 9.79
C LEU A 308 9.26 -1.14 8.82
N ALA A 309 9.29 -0.40 7.70
CA ALA A 309 8.22 -0.44 6.71
C ALA A 309 8.26 -1.72 5.86
N LEU A 310 7.09 -2.11 5.37
CA LEU A 310 6.84 -3.29 4.57
C LEU A 310 7.20 -4.58 5.32
N ASN A 311 8.43 -5.08 5.14
CA ASN A 311 8.95 -6.24 5.85
C ASN A 311 10.01 -5.77 6.85
N PRO A 312 9.71 -5.71 8.17
CA PRO A 312 10.65 -5.22 9.16
C PRO A 312 11.98 -5.99 9.15
N ASN A 313 13.10 -5.27 9.00
CA ASN A 313 14.45 -5.81 9.04
C ASN A 313 15.07 -5.59 10.43
N PHE A 314 14.65 -6.39 11.41
CA PHE A 314 15.15 -6.29 12.79
C PHE A 314 16.68 -6.49 12.91
N PRO A 315 17.32 -7.47 12.25
CA PRO A 315 18.78 -7.59 12.27
C PRO A 315 19.48 -6.33 11.74
N GLY A 316 18.98 -5.76 10.65
CA GLY A 316 19.48 -4.52 10.06
C GLY A 316 19.32 -3.33 11.00
N LEU A 317 18.13 -3.16 11.61
CA LEU A 317 17.88 -2.12 12.59
C LEU A 317 18.80 -2.23 13.80
N ASN A 318 18.91 -3.43 14.38
CA ASN A 318 19.77 -3.67 15.54
C ASN A 318 21.24 -3.39 15.20
N THR A 319 21.68 -3.78 14.00
CA THR A 319 23.05 -3.51 13.52
C THR A 319 23.29 -2.01 13.34
N VAL A 320 22.39 -1.28 12.67
CA VAL A 320 22.61 0.13 12.37
C VAL A 320 22.61 1.00 13.63
N LEU A 321 21.76 0.68 14.61
CA LEU A 321 21.75 1.39 15.89
C LEU A 321 23.07 1.15 16.65
N TYR A 322 23.58 -0.09 16.65
CA TYR A 322 24.87 -0.39 17.26
C TYR A 322 26.02 0.31 16.55
N SER A 323 26.06 0.28 15.22
CA SER A 323 27.07 0.96 14.41
C SER A 323 27.11 2.46 14.68
N ALA A 324 25.95 3.12 14.73
CA ALA A 324 25.85 4.56 15.00
C ALA A 324 26.40 4.92 16.38
N LEU A 325 26.08 4.14 17.42
CA LEU A 325 26.63 4.32 18.76
C LEU A 325 28.16 4.12 18.82
N ASN A 326 28.74 3.43 17.85
CA ASN A 326 30.17 3.20 17.69
C ASN A 326 30.81 4.09 16.60
N GLY A 327 30.08 5.10 16.11
CA GLY A 327 30.61 6.13 15.23
C GLY A 327 30.43 5.88 13.73
N ASP A 328 29.78 4.79 13.31
CA ASP A 328 29.40 4.56 11.90
C ASP A 328 27.92 4.85 11.68
N TRP A 329 27.66 5.99 11.04
CA TRP A 329 26.33 6.55 10.82
C TRP A 329 25.79 6.31 9.41
N THR A 330 26.53 5.62 8.55
CA THR A 330 26.23 5.49 7.11
C THR A 330 24.84 4.92 6.84
N GLY A 331 24.41 3.91 7.62
CA GLY A 331 23.09 3.30 7.48
C GLY A 331 21.91 4.16 7.96
N LEU A 332 22.14 5.36 8.50
CA LEU A 332 21.10 6.32 8.94
C LEU A 332 21.09 7.61 8.10
N GLN A 333 21.83 7.65 6.99
CA GLN A 333 21.87 8.83 6.12
C GLN A 333 20.74 8.80 5.09
N TRP A 334 19.72 9.64 5.29
CA TRP A 334 18.59 9.76 4.36
C TRP A 334 19.00 10.30 2.99
N THR A 335 19.86 11.33 2.96
CA THR A 335 20.18 12.09 1.74
C THR A 335 21.13 11.39 0.78
N ASP A 336 21.65 10.22 1.15
CA ASP A 336 22.52 9.41 0.27
C ASP A 336 21.67 8.60 -0.73
N ALA A 337 21.91 7.30 -0.91
CA ALA A 337 21.17 6.50 -1.89
C ALA A 337 19.67 6.34 -1.56
N TYR A 338 19.30 6.39 -0.28
CA TYR A 338 17.93 6.06 0.15
C TYR A 338 16.90 7.10 -0.28
N GLY A 339 17.06 8.38 0.07
CA GLY A 339 16.09 9.44 -0.22
C GLY A 339 15.75 9.60 -1.71
N PRO A 340 16.74 9.61 -2.63
CA PRO A 340 16.51 9.60 -4.07
C PRO A 340 15.77 8.35 -4.56
N ALA A 341 16.13 7.15 -4.09
CA ALA A 341 15.45 5.91 -4.46
C ALA A 341 14.00 5.89 -3.94
N TYR A 342 13.81 6.27 -2.68
CA TYR A 342 12.50 6.40 -2.05
C TYR A 342 11.62 7.40 -2.80
N MET A 343 12.18 8.55 -3.22
CA MET A 343 11.49 9.53 -4.06
C MET A 343 10.97 8.92 -5.36
N GLN A 344 11.83 8.20 -6.09
CA GLN A 344 11.45 7.61 -7.37
C GLN A 344 10.28 6.62 -7.21
N GLY A 345 10.24 5.89 -6.09
CA GLY A 345 9.14 4.96 -5.79
C GLY A 345 7.85 5.66 -5.36
N VAL A 346 7.92 6.71 -4.52
CA VAL A 346 6.71 7.30 -3.91
C VAL A 346 6.00 8.30 -4.82
N PHE A 347 6.70 9.03 -5.69
CA PHE A 347 6.10 10.11 -6.50
C PHE A 347 4.98 9.65 -7.45
N PRO A 348 5.11 8.51 -8.16
CA PRO A 348 4.00 7.96 -8.93
C PRO A 348 2.77 7.68 -8.07
N ALA A 349 2.95 7.22 -6.83
CA ALA A 349 1.86 6.96 -5.88
C ALA A 349 1.15 8.23 -5.41
N LEU A 350 1.87 9.35 -5.30
CA LEU A 350 1.33 10.63 -4.79
C LEU A 350 0.16 11.17 -5.63
N THR A 351 0.11 10.90 -6.93
CA THR A 351 -0.96 11.40 -7.79
C THR A 351 -2.32 10.85 -7.38
N THR A 352 -2.39 9.54 -7.08
CA THR A 352 -3.60 8.87 -6.64
C THR A 352 -3.83 9.04 -5.14
N LEU A 353 -2.78 9.01 -4.31
CA LEU A 353 -2.89 9.29 -2.87
C LEU A 353 -3.45 10.68 -2.60
N CYS A 354 -2.93 11.73 -3.26
CA CYS A 354 -3.37 13.10 -3.03
C CYS A 354 -4.72 13.42 -3.70
N ALA A 355 -5.09 12.64 -4.74
CA ALA A 355 -6.45 12.69 -5.28
C ALA A 355 -7.46 12.13 -4.27
N ASP A 356 -7.13 11.06 -3.56
CA ASP A 356 -8.07 10.39 -2.65
C ASP A 356 -8.01 10.88 -1.19
N GLN A 357 -6.86 11.34 -0.72
CA GLN A 357 -6.62 11.79 0.66
C GLN A 357 -6.13 13.24 0.69
N HIS A 358 -6.77 14.06 1.53
CA HIS A 358 -6.43 15.47 1.69
C HIS A 358 -6.58 15.95 3.13
N LEU A 359 -5.95 17.10 3.43
CA LEU A 359 -6.11 17.77 4.72
C LEU A 359 -7.48 18.44 4.81
N ASP A 360 -8.27 18.07 5.82
CA ASP A 360 -9.57 18.71 6.08
C ASP A 360 -9.44 20.21 6.36
N ASN A 361 -8.42 20.57 7.14
CA ASN A 361 -8.01 21.95 7.39
C ASN A 361 -6.59 22.17 6.85
N ASN A 362 -6.51 22.58 5.58
CA ASN A 362 -5.25 22.77 4.85
C ASN A 362 -4.56 24.12 5.20
N THR A 363 -4.41 24.41 6.49
CA THR A 363 -3.58 25.51 7.01
C THR A 363 -2.49 24.95 7.91
N TRP A 364 -1.47 25.76 8.19
CA TRP A 364 -0.42 25.38 9.13
C TRP A 364 -0.98 25.08 10.53
N GLU A 365 -1.93 25.87 11.02
CA GLU A 365 -2.56 25.63 12.32
C GLU A 365 -3.35 24.31 12.33
N GLY A 366 -4.01 23.97 11.21
CA GLY A 366 -4.67 22.69 11.02
C GLY A 366 -3.69 21.52 11.06
N TYR A 367 -2.62 21.61 10.30
CA TYR A 367 -1.56 20.61 10.27
C TYR A 367 -0.83 20.48 11.63
N GLN A 368 -0.58 21.59 12.32
CA GLN A 368 0.00 21.58 13.66
C GLN A 368 -0.93 20.92 14.70
N ALA A 369 -2.25 21.16 14.61
CA ALA A 369 -3.21 20.51 15.48
C ALA A 369 -3.28 19.00 15.23
N LEU A 370 -3.30 18.59 13.95
CA LEU A 370 -3.23 17.19 13.51
C LEU A 370 -1.99 16.49 14.06
N THR A 371 -0.80 17.03 13.78
CA THR A 371 0.49 16.44 14.21
C THR A 371 0.57 16.34 15.73
N LYS A 372 0.15 17.38 16.47
CA LYS A 372 0.10 17.35 17.94
C LYS A 372 -0.83 16.25 18.48
N ALA A 373 -2.00 16.06 17.85
CA ALA A 373 -2.92 15.02 18.25
C ALA A 373 -2.32 13.63 17.98
N ALA A 374 -1.75 13.43 16.79
CA ALA A 374 -1.13 12.16 16.39
C ALA A 374 0.03 11.76 17.30
N PHE A 375 0.93 12.68 17.66
CA PHE A 375 2.07 12.37 18.55
C PHE A 375 1.70 12.20 20.02
N SER A 376 0.43 12.31 20.40
CA SER A 376 0.03 12.07 21.80
C SER A 376 0.20 10.62 22.25
N VAL A 377 0.30 9.68 21.30
CA VAL A 377 0.57 8.25 21.54
C VAL A 377 2.04 7.86 21.37
N ASP A 378 2.91 8.81 21.05
CA ASP A 378 4.32 8.53 20.76
C ASP A 378 5.11 8.27 22.05
N THR A 379 5.38 6.99 22.33
CA THR A 379 6.11 6.57 23.54
C THR A 379 7.62 6.50 23.35
N ALA A 380 8.12 6.45 22.11
CA ALA A 380 9.53 6.27 21.77
C ALA A 380 10.18 7.54 21.19
N ASN A 381 9.45 8.67 21.16
CA ASN A 381 9.90 9.93 20.59
C ASN A 381 10.27 9.78 19.09
N ILE A 382 9.46 8.99 18.36
CA ILE A 382 9.55 8.77 16.93
C ILE A 382 9.40 10.09 16.18
N GLN A 383 8.43 10.94 16.56
CA GLN A 383 8.16 12.25 15.94
C GLN A 383 8.20 12.25 14.40
N TYR A 384 7.80 11.13 13.79
CA TYR A 384 7.76 10.92 12.35
C TYR A 384 6.58 10.00 12.01
N SER A 385 5.96 10.27 10.87
CA SER A 385 4.94 9.44 10.23
C SER A 385 5.01 9.72 8.74
N GLN A 386 5.08 8.65 7.94
CA GLN A 386 5.01 8.73 6.50
C GLN A 386 3.68 9.36 6.07
N ASP A 387 2.57 9.00 6.72
CA ASP A 387 1.24 9.55 6.42
C ASP A 387 1.17 11.06 6.67
N LEU A 388 1.74 11.54 7.77
CA LEU A 388 1.84 12.99 8.03
C LEU A 388 2.69 13.71 6.99
N SER A 389 3.78 13.10 6.52
CA SER A 389 4.62 13.66 5.45
C SER A 389 3.84 13.76 4.13
N ILE A 390 3.17 12.67 3.75
CA ILE A 390 2.34 12.60 2.53
C ILE A 390 1.17 13.60 2.61
N LEU A 391 0.45 13.67 3.73
CA LEU A 391 -0.64 14.64 3.93
C LEU A 391 -0.17 16.08 3.81
N GLY A 392 1.02 16.40 4.35
CA GLY A 392 1.63 17.72 4.21
C GLY A 392 1.93 18.08 2.75
N LEU A 393 2.40 17.11 1.97
CA LEU A 393 2.63 17.27 0.52
C LEU A 393 1.31 17.44 -0.23
N CYS A 394 0.33 16.56 0.02
CA CYS A 394 -0.95 16.53 -0.68
C CYS A 394 -1.77 17.81 -0.48
N GLY A 395 -1.48 18.62 0.55
CA GLY A 395 -2.04 19.97 0.68
C GLY A 395 -1.71 20.91 -0.49
N GLY A 396 -0.69 20.61 -1.30
CA GLY A 396 -0.35 21.35 -2.52
C GLY A 396 -0.94 20.76 -3.80
N TRP A 397 -1.66 19.65 -3.73
CA TRP A 397 -2.27 19.00 -4.88
C TRP A 397 -3.59 19.69 -5.28
N PRO A 398 -3.84 19.98 -6.57
CA PRO A 398 -4.95 20.86 -6.97
C PRO A 398 -6.32 20.16 -7.12
N TYR A 399 -6.36 18.82 -7.09
CA TYR A 399 -7.59 18.05 -7.33
C TYR A 399 -7.87 17.11 -6.17
N HIS A 400 -9.09 17.12 -5.63
CA HIS A 400 -9.47 16.20 -4.56
C HIS A 400 -10.77 15.49 -4.92
N GLY A 401 -10.74 14.17 -4.80
CA GLY A 401 -11.91 13.32 -4.84
C GLY A 401 -12.69 13.36 -3.51
N ASP A 402 -13.84 12.69 -3.51
CA ASP A 402 -14.63 12.51 -2.30
C ASP A 402 -14.14 11.29 -1.51
N SER A 403 -13.48 11.54 -0.38
CA SER A 403 -13.02 10.50 0.56
C SER A 403 -14.13 9.99 1.50
N ASN A 404 -15.34 10.58 1.45
CA ASN A 404 -16.43 10.30 2.40
C ASN A 404 -17.41 9.23 1.93
N VAL A 405 -17.03 8.38 0.99
CA VAL A 405 -17.91 7.29 0.54
C VAL A 405 -17.92 6.18 1.62
N PRO A 406 -19.08 5.86 2.24
CA PRO A 406 -19.14 4.93 3.37
C PRO A 406 -18.73 3.50 3.00
N ILE A 407 -18.16 2.77 3.96
CA ILE A 407 -17.96 1.32 3.86
C ILE A 407 -19.34 0.63 3.86
N VAL A 408 -19.57 -0.28 2.90
CA VAL A 408 -20.85 -1.00 2.79
C VAL A 408 -20.91 -2.15 3.79
N GLN A 409 -22.01 -2.23 4.53
CA GLN A 409 -22.23 -3.25 5.56
C GLN A 409 -22.77 -4.57 4.99
N ASP A 410 -23.44 -4.53 3.84
CA ASP A 410 -24.21 -5.65 3.29
C ASP A 410 -23.41 -6.54 2.33
N VAL A 411 -22.15 -6.21 2.05
CA VAL A 411 -21.24 -7.03 1.24
C VAL A 411 -20.20 -7.66 2.17
N PRO A 412 -20.30 -8.97 2.48
CA PRO A 412 -19.33 -9.65 3.32
C PRO A 412 -17.94 -9.66 2.67
N LEU A 413 -16.91 -9.31 3.45
CA LEU A 413 -15.51 -9.32 3.04
C LEU A 413 -14.69 -10.22 3.97
N LEU A 414 -13.60 -10.79 3.46
CA LEU A 414 -12.57 -11.38 4.31
C LEU A 414 -11.49 -10.32 4.56
N LEU A 415 -11.49 -9.78 5.77
CA LEU A 415 -10.51 -8.80 6.24
C LEU A 415 -9.30 -9.54 6.79
N VAL A 416 -8.09 -9.16 6.40
CA VAL A 416 -6.85 -9.82 6.81
C VAL A 416 -5.82 -8.78 7.24
N THR A 417 -5.12 -9.03 8.34
CA THR A 417 -4.11 -8.11 8.89
C THR A 417 -3.06 -8.88 9.67
N SER A 418 -1.88 -8.28 9.86
CA SER A 418 -0.91 -8.72 10.87
C SER A 418 -1.01 -7.85 12.13
N ASP A 419 -0.51 -8.33 13.26
CA ASP A 419 -0.57 -7.58 14.53
C ASP A 419 0.25 -6.28 14.52
N PHE A 420 1.43 -6.29 13.88
CA PHE A 420 2.39 -5.18 13.97
C PHE A 420 2.70 -4.50 12.64
N ASP A 421 1.88 -4.70 11.60
CA ASP A 421 1.94 -3.96 10.34
C ASP A 421 2.17 -2.46 10.57
N LEU A 422 3.21 -1.89 9.98
CA LEU A 422 3.49 -0.45 10.04
C LEU A 422 2.66 0.35 9.05
N ASN A 423 2.55 -0.14 7.82
CA ASN A 423 2.04 0.59 6.67
C ASN A 423 0.52 0.70 6.72
N THR A 424 -0.14 -0.38 7.16
CA THR A 424 -1.57 -0.43 7.43
C THR A 424 -1.81 -1.02 8.82
N PRO A 425 -1.61 -0.21 9.88
CA PRO A 425 -1.63 -0.70 11.25
C PRO A 425 -2.90 -1.44 11.59
N THR A 426 -2.79 -2.46 12.42
CA THR A 426 -3.89 -3.38 12.70
C THR A 426 -5.14 -2.72 13.33
N GLU A 427 -4.99 -1.54 13.92
CA GLU A 427 -6.09 -0.67 14.32
C GLU A 427 -7.01 -0.29 13.16
N SER A 428 -6.46 -0.09 11.97
CA SER A 428 -7.21 0.11 10.73
C SER A 428 -8.12 -1.06 10.40
N ALA A 429 -7.61 -2.29 10.47
CA ALA A 429 -8.43 -3.48 10.29
C ALA A 429 -9.52 -3.58 11.37
N THR A 430 -9.22 -3.15 12.60
CA THR A 430 -10.20 -3.09 13.70
C THR A 430 -11.29 -2.05 13.44
N LEU A 431 -10.94 -0.90 12.85
CA LEU A 431 -11.90 0.12 12.43
C LEU A 431 -12.80 -0.42 11.32
N GLU A 432 -12.21 -0.95 10.24
CA GLU A 432 -12.98 -1.48 9.11
C GLU A 432 -13.87 -2.65 9.52
N PHE A 433 -13.39 -3.57 10.37
CA PHE A 433 -14.18 -4.69 10.87
C PHE A 433 -15.42 -4.24 11.66
N LYS A 434 -15.33 -3.12 12.40
CA LYS A 434 -16.50 -2.52 13.07
C LYS A 434 -17.49 -1.91 12.08
N LEU A 435 -17.00 -1.38 10.95
CA LEU A 435 -17.82 -0.73 9.94
C LEU A 435 -18.47 -1.76 8.99
N ALA A 436 -17.75 -2.82 8.62
CA ALA A 436 -18.18 -3.90 7.74
C ALA A 436 -18.74 -5.09 8.57
N GLY A 437 -19.89 -4.88 9.21
CA GLY A 437 -20.40 -5.79 10.25
C GLY A 437 -20.70 -7.25 9.84
N ASN A 438 -20.83 -7.53 8.54
CA ASN A 438 -21.02 -8.90 8.01
C ASN A 438 -19.72 -9.58 7.57
N SER A 439 -18.58 -8.93 7.75
CA SER A 439 -17.26 -9.42 7.34
C SER A 439 -16.63 -10.29 8.42
N THR A 440 -15.65 -11.11 8.03
CA THR A 440 -14.82 -11.91 8.94
C THR A 440 -13.43 -11.30 9.01
N LEU A 441 -12.82 -11.25 10.19
CA LEU A 441 -11.46 -10.73 10.38
C LEU A 441 -10.48 -11.86 10.72
N VAL A 442 -9.42 -11.98 9.93
CA VAL A 442 -8.28 -12.86 10.16
C VAL A 442 -7.10 -12.01 10.61
N VAL A 443 -6.60 -12.28 11.81
CA VAL A 443 -5.41 -11.63 12.36
C VAL A 443 -4.27 -12.63 12.38
N ARG A 444 -3.23 -12.39 11.60
CA ARG A 444 -1.96 -13.12 11.70
C ARG A 444 -1.13 -12.51 12.81
N HIS A 445 -0.59 -13.35 13.69
CA HIS A 445 0.31 -12.89 14.75
C HIS A 445 1.73 -12.74 14.20
N GLY A 446 2.12 -11.51 13.86
CA GLY A 446 3.37 -11.22 13.15
C GLY A 446 3.56 -9.74 12.79
N ASP A 447 4.64 -9.46 12.05
CA ASP A 447 5.27 -8.13 11.98
C ASP A 447 5.14 -7.38 10.64
N ASP A 448 5.05 -8.13 9.55
CA ASP A 448 5.11 -7.64 8.17
C ASP A 448 3.80 -7.09 7.61
N HIS A 449 3.93 -6.39 6.49
CA HIS A 449 2.87 -5.83 5.69
C HIS A 449 2.39 -6.82 4.61
N GLY A 450 1.14 -7.27 4.75
CA GLY A 450 0.52 -8.19 3.80
C GLY A 450 0.78 -9.65 4.13
N THR A 451 -0.27 -10.33 4.57
CA THR A 451 -0.19 -11.74 4.98
C THR A 451 0.00 -12.71 3.81
N VAL A 452 -0.32 -12.30 2.58
CA VAL A 452 -0.10 -13.10 1.36
C VAL A 452 1.37 -13.48 1.13
N SER A 453 2.30 -12.67 1.64
CA SER A 453 3.75 -12.86 1.50
C SER A 453 4.33 -13.90 2.46
N VAL A 454 3.60 -14.21 3.55
CA VAL A 454 4.05 -15.11 4.61
C VAL A 454 3.31 -16.45 4.51
N PRO A 455 4.01 -17.57 4.24
CA PRO A 455 3.38 -18.89 4.25
C PRO A 455 2.79 -19.21 5.64
N GLY A 456 1.55 -19.73 5.66
CA GLY A 456 0.90 -20.16 6.90
C GLY A 456 -0.61 -20.01 6.88
N ALA A 457 -1.22 -20.24 8.04
CA ALA A 457 -2.67 -20.39 8.19
C ALA A 457 -3.48 -19.19 7.67
N ALA A 458 -3.01 -17.96 7.87
CA ALA A 458 -3.73 -16.77 7.37
C ALA A 458 -3.82 -16.74 5.84
N LYS A 459 -2.72 -17.06 5.14
CA LYS A 459 -2.69 -17.19 3.67
C LYS A 459 -3.58 -18.34 3.21
N ASP A 460 -3.46 -19.51 3.85
CA ASP A 460 -4.26 -20.69 3.49
C ASP A 460 -5.76 -20.44 3.63
N ILE A 461 -6.18 -19.76 4.71
CA ILE A 461 -7.56 -19.33 4.95
C ILE A 461 -8.06 -18.41 3.82
N ALA A 462 -7.27 -17.39 3.46
CA ALA A 462 -7.66 -16.44 2.43
C ALA A 462 -7.75 -17.09 1.05
N PHE A 463 -6.86 -18.03 0.74
CA PHE A 463 -6.90 -18.82 -0.50
C PHE A 463 -8.13 -19.72 -0.55
N GLU A 464 -8.45 -20.40 0.54
CA GLU A 464 -9.64 -21.24 0.61
C GLU A 464 -10.92 -20.42 0.46
N TYR A 465 -10.96 -19.23 1.05
CA TYR A 465 -12.07 -18.30 0.86
C TYR A 465 -12.22 -17.85 -0.59
N ILE A 466 -11.13 -17.48 -1.29
CA ILE A 466 -11.19 -17.14 -2.72
C ILE A 466 -11.78 -18.30 -3.54
N ARG A 467 -11.41 -19.55 -3.24
CA ARG A 467 -11.88 -20.73 -3.98
C ARG A 467 -13.32 -21.10 -3.69
N THR A 468 -13.75 -20.97 -2.44
CA THR A 468 -15.02 -21.57 -1.98
C THR A 468 -16.11 -20.56 -1.66
N GLY A 469 -15.75 -19.31 -1.40
CA GLY A 469 -16.63 -18.29 -0.81
C GLY A 469 -17.07 -18.62 0.63
N VAL A 470 -16.47 -19.63 1.27
CA VAL A 470 -16.81 -20.04 2.63
C VAL A 470 -15.90 -19.31 3.61
N PHE A 471 -16.50 -18.53 4.51
CA PHE A 471 -15.76 -17.90 5.60
C PHE A 471 -15.17 -18.94 6.56
N PRO A 472 -13.96 -18.71 7.10
CA PRO A 472 -13.35 -19.58 8.09
C PRO A 472 -14.14 -19.57 9.41
N ASN A 473 -14.08 -20.67 10.16
CA ASN A 473 -14.61 -20.71 11.53
C ASN A 473 -13.74 -19.87 12.46
N ALA A 474 -14.32 -19.36 13.55
CA ALA A 474 -13.55 -18.71 14.62
C ALA A 474 -12.46 -19.66 15.16
N THR A 475 -11.25 -19.11 15.31
CA THR A 475 -10.09 -19.81 15.87
C THR A 475 -9.24 -18.85 16.69
N ASN A 476 -8.43 -19.40 17.58
CA ASN A 476 -7.43 -18.65 18.34
C ASN A 476 -6.21 -19.57 18.52
N GLU A 477 -5.32 -19.52 17.55
CA GLU A 477 -4.11 -20.33 17.45
C GLU A 477 -2.87 -19.44 17.59
N THR A 478 -1.69 -20.06 17.73
CA THR A 478 -0.43 -19.35 17.98
C THR A 478 -0.10 -18.27 16.95
N PHE A 479 -0.42 -18.49 15.68
CA PHE A 479 -0.08 -17.58 14.58
C PHE A 479 -1.29 -16.97 13.87
N VAL A 480 -2.51 -17.36 14.25
CA VAL A 480 -3.72 -16.84 13.64
C VAL A 480 -4.88 -16.80 14.62
N THR A 481 -5.64 -15.71 14.60
CA THR A 481 -6.95 -15.62 15.22
C THR A 481 -7.99 -15.24 14.17
N VAL A 482 -9.12 -15.93 14.16
CA VAL A 482 -10.26 -15.63 13.29
C VAL A 482 -11.43 -15.13 14.13
N TYR A 483 -11.95 -13.96 13.76
CA TYR A 483 -13.09 -13.29 14.38
C TYR A 483 -14.30 -13.35 13.45
N GLU A 484 -15.37 -13.97 13.93
CA GLU A 484 -16.65 -14.05 13.22
C GLU A 484 -17.34 -12.67 13.10
N PRO A 485 -18.24 -12.50 12.11
CA PRO A 485 -19.02 -11.28 11.94
C PRO A 485 -19.70 -10.81 13.24
N GLY A 486 -19.63 -9.51 13.50
CA GLY A 486 -20.22 -8.86 14.68
C GLY A 486 -19.51 -9.13 16.02
N SER A 487 -18.42 -9.89 16.03
CA SER A 487 -17.59 -10.06 17.23
C SER A 487 -16.74 -8.81 17.51
N VAL A 488 -16.18 -8.72 18.72
CA VAL A 488 -15.26 -7.65 19.10
C VAL A 488 -13.86 -8.21 19.12
N ARG A 489 -12.97 -7.60 18.32
CA ARG A 489 -11.54 -7.95 18.33
C ARG A 489 -10.96 -7.74 19.74
N ALA A 490 -10.17 -8.68 20.22
CA ALA A 490 -9.40 -8.51 21.45
C ALA A 490 -8.35 -7.39 21.29
N ASN A 491 -7.80 -6.94 22.41
CA ASN A 491 -6.68 -6.00 22.39
C ASN A 491 -5.49 -6.62 21.65
N ILE A 492 -4.73 -5.75 20.98
CA ILE A 492 -3.51 -6.14 20.26
C ILE A 492 -2.52 -6.72 21.28
N SER A 493 -1.98 -7.89 20.96
CA SER A 493 -1.07 -8.64 21.83
C SER A 493 0.17 -7.84 22.19
N SER A 494 0.79 -8.15 23.34
CA SER A 494 2.06 -7.54 23.69
C SER A 494 3.11 -7.87 22.62
N PRO A 495 3.93 -6.89 22.17
CA PRO A 495 5.05 -7.16 21.25
C PRO A 495 6.01 -8.25 21.72
N TYR A 496 6.10 -8.51 23.03
CA TYR A 496 6.98 -9.55 23.58
C TYR A 496 6.33 -10.95 23.66
N GLU A 497 5.02 -11.06 23.46
CA GLU A 497 4.26 -12.31 23.61
C GLU A 497 4.03 -13.02 22.27
N VAL A 498 3.97 -12.25 21.17
CA VAL A 498 3.89 -12.83 19.82
C VAL A 498 5.23 -13.50 19.49
N PRO A 499 5.25 -14.74 18.98
CA PRO A 499 6.49 -15.39 18.60
C PRO A 499 7.28 -14.59 17.56
N VAL A 500 8.59 -14.80 17.51
CA VAL A 500 9.48 -14.30 16.45
C VAL A 500 9.85 -15.45 15.52
N GLY A 501 10.39 -15.12 14.35
CA GLY A 501 10.87 -16.04 13.34
C GLY A 501 9.99 -16.05 12.07
N PRO A 502 10.35 -16.86 11.07
CA PRO A 502 9.74 -16.78 9.73
C PRO A 502 8.21 -16.93 9.72
N ALA A 503 7.63 -17.68 10.65
CA ALA A 503 6.17 -17.83 10.77
C ALA A 503 5.45 -16.55 11.26
N ALA A 504 6.17 -15.68 11.98
CA ALA A 504 5.72 -14.33 12.33
C ALA A 504 6.02 -13.31 11.23
N GLY A 505 6.66 -13.73 10.13
CA GLY A 505 7.05 -12.88 9.01
C GLY A 505 8.40 -12.20 9.15
N ASP A 506 9.25 -12.68 10.04
CA ASP A 506 10.66 -12.32 10.09
C ASP A 506 11.43 -12.95 8.91
N ILE A 507 11.22 -12.41 7.71
CA ILE A 507 11.77 -12.88 6.43
C ILE A 507 12.65 -11.77 5.82
N TYR A 508 13.96 -11.82 6.13
CA TYR A 508 14.94 -10.80 5.77
C TYR A 508 15.62 -11.02 4.42
#